data_AF-A0A7S3SS33-F1
#
_entry.id   AF-A0A7S3SS33-F1
#
_cell.length_a   1.000
_cell.length_b   1.000
_cell.length_c   1.000
_cell.angle_alpha   90.00
_cell.angle_beta   90.00
_cell.angle_gamma   90.00
#
_symmetry.space_group_name_H-M   'P 1'
#
loop_
_entity.id
_entity.type
_entity.pdbx_description
1 polymer ?
#
loop_
_entity_poly.entity_id
_entity_poly.type
_entity_poly.pdbx_seq_one_letter_code
_entity_poly.pdbx_strand_id
1 'polypeptide(L)'
;FPPPLAHDLCIFFGDLNYRIEAPNDAVRAAVAAGRWAQLLTADQLSLQQRAGGAFVGFSEAHISFPPTYKYDAGTSNFDSSEKQRVPSYCDRVLWRQLRAGSAEC
;
A
#
# COMPACT_ATOMS: atom_id res chain seq x y z
N PHE A 1 30.72 -0.34 -4.60
CA PHE A 1 29.43 0.37 -4.62
C PHE A 1 28.95 0.54 -3.20
N PRO A 2 28.45 1.72 -2.79
CA PRO A 2 27.84 1.88 -1.48
C PRO A 2 26.66 0.88 -1.34
N PRO A 3 26.37 0.38 -0.12
CA PRO A 3 25.17 -0.41 0.11
C PRO A 3 23.94 0.36 -0.37
N PRO A 4 22.89 -0.29 -0.90
CA PRO A 4 21.69 0.39 -1.39
C PRO A 4 21.05 1.35 -0.38
N LEU A 5 21.25 1.10 0.92
CA LEU A 5 20.71 1.90 2.01
C LEU A 5 21.65 3.05 2.46
N ALA A 6 22.87 3.13 1.92
CA ALA A 6 23.84 4.18 2.23
C ALA A 6 23.68 5.43 1.35
N HIS A 7 22.68 5.46 0.46
CA HIS A 7 22.36 6.63 -0.37
C HIS A 7 21.52 7.66 0.41
N ASP A 8 21.73 8.95 0.12
CA ASP A 8 21.00 10.06 0.74
C ASP A 8 19.49 9.94 0.60
N LEU A 9 19.03 9.47 -0.57
CA LEU A 9 17.64 9.18 -0.90
C LEU A 9 17.55 7.79 -1.51
N CYS A 10 16.69 6.96 -0.93
CA CYS A 10 16.32 5.65 -1.47
C CYS A 10 14.83 5.69 -1.79
N ILE A 11 14.45 5.40 -3.04
CA ILE A 11 13.04 5.24 -3.44
C ILE A 11 12.84 3.77 -3.78
N PHE A 12 11.79 3.16 -3.23
CA PHE A 12 11.39 1.79 -3.51
C PHE A 12 9.93 1.79 -3.95
N PHE A 13 9.64 1.22 -5.12
CA PHE A 13 8.28 1.22 -5.65
C PHE A 13 8.02 -0.01 -6.53
N GLY A 14 6.73 -0.33 -6.69
CA GLY A 14 6.25 -1.39 -7.57
C GLY A 14 5.05 -2.12 -7.00
N ASP A 15 4.67 -3.23 -7.65
CA ASP A 15 3.71 -4.20 -7.12
C ASP A 15 4.40 -5.04 -6.03
N LEU A 16 4.18 -4.64 -4.77
CA LEU A 16 4.72 -5.32 -3.59
C LEU A 16 3.84 -6.49 -3.15
N ASN A 17 2.67 -6.65 -3.77
CA ASN A 17 1.71 -7.72 -3.56
C ASN A 17 1.17 -7.90 -2.12
N TYR A 18 1.41 -6.94 -1.22
CA TYR A 18 0.77 -6.92 0.10
C TYR A 18 -0.74 -6.73 -0.04
N ARG A 19 -1.49 -7.48 0.79
CA ARG A 19 -2.95 -7.56 0.73
C ARG A 19 -3.59 -6.95 1.97
N ILE A 20 -4.87 -6.65 1.86
CA ILE A 20 -5.71 -6.33 3.03
C ILE A 20 -6.20 -7.65 3.64
N GLU A 21 -5.88 -7.87 4.91
CA GLU A 21 -6.32 -9.02 5.70
C GLU A 21 -7.67 -8.74 6.37
N ALA A 22 -8.75 -8.76 5.58
CA ALA A 22 -10.11 -8.62 6.08
C ALA A 22 -11.11 -9.36 5.17
N PRO A 23 -12.33 -9.67 5.66
CA PRO A 23 -13.38 -10.27 4.84
C PRO A 23 -13.72 -9.40 3.63
N ASN A 24 -13.90 -10.04 2.47
CA ASN A 24 -14.12 -9.35 1.19
C ASN A 24 -15.30 -8.35 1.23
N ASP A 25 -16.43 -8.79 1.78
CA ASP A 25 -17.64 -7.95 1.89
C ASP A 25 -17.40 -6.71 2.75
N ALA A 26 -16.64 -6.87 3.85
CA ALA A 26 -16.28 -5.76 4.73
C ALA A 26 -15.33 -4.78 4.01
N VAL A 27 -14.35 -5.28 3.26
CA VAL A 27 -13.45 -4.45 2.46
C VAL A 27 -14.23 -3.69 1.39
N ARG A 28 -15.08 -4.36 0.62
CA ARG A 28 -15.90 -3.74 -0.43
C ARG A 28 -16.87 -2.70 0.13
N ALA A 29 -17.47 -2.96 1.30
CA ALA A 29 -18.32 -1.98 1.99
C ALA A 29 -17.52 -0.74 2.43
N ALA A 30 -16.32 -0.92 2.99
CA ALA A 30 -15.45 0.19 3.38
C ALA A 30 -14.97 0.99 2.16
N VAL A 31 -14.68 0.31 1.04
CA VAL A 31 -14.33 0.96 -0.24
C VAL A 31 -15.49 1.80 -0.77
N ALA A 32 -16.71 1.25 -0.79
CA ALA A 32 -17.91 1.98 -1.21
C ALA A 32 -18.20 3.20 -0.32
N ALA A 33 -17.82 3.13 0.96
CA ALA A 33 -17.96 4.22 1.92
C ALA A 33 -16.78 5.21 1.95
N GLY A 34 -15.76 5.03 1.10
CA GLY A 34 -14.59 5.91 1.05
C GLY A 34 -13.68 5.85 2.27
N ARG A 35 -13.71 4.75 3.05
CA ARG A 35 -13.02 4.64 4.34
C ARG A 35 -11.60 4.08 4.19
N TRP A 36 -10.73 4.80 3.47
CA TRP A 36 -9.36 4.37 3.17
C TRP A 36 -8.52 4.13 4.42
N ALA A 37 -8.61 5.04 5.40
CA ALA A 37 -7.89 4.92 6.67
C ALA A 37 -8.28 3.63 7.43
N GLN A 38 -9.55 3.21 7.37
CA GLN A 38 -10.01 1.96 7.97
C GLN A 38 -9.41 0.75 7.25
N LEU A 39 -9.29 0.79 5.91
CA LEU A 39 -8.66 -0.29 5.15
C LEU A 39 -7.17 -0.46 5.51
N LEU A 40 -6.44 0.64 5.71
CA LEU A 40 -5.02 0.64 6.05
C LEU A 40 -4.72 0.09 7.46
N THR A 41 -5.74 -0.05 8.33
CA THR A 41 -5.54 -0.75 9.61
C THR A 41 -5.32 -2.25 9.42
N ALA A 42 -5.87 -2.83 8.34
CA ALA A 42 -5.75 -4.23 7.98
C ALA A 42 -4.80 -4.48 6.79
N ASP A 43 -4.11 -3.45 6.30
CA ASP A 43 -3.11 -3.58 5.24
C ASP A 43 -1.83 -4.26 5.76
N GLN A 44 -1.41 -5.36 5.12
CA GLN A 44 -0.25 -6.15 5.56
C GLN A 44 1.04 -5.33 5.56
N LEU A 45 1.30 -4.49 4.55
CA LEU A 45 2.52 -3.66 4.51
C LEU A 45 2.54 -2.69 5.68
N SER A 46 1.42 -1.99 5.91
CA SER A 46 1.27 -1.06 7.03
C SER A 46 1.48 -1.76 8.39
N LEU A 47 0.95 -2.97 8.55
CA LEU A 47 1.15 -3.78 9.76
C LEU A 47 2.62 -4.19 9.93
N GLN A 48 3.27 -4.67 8.87
CA GLN A 48 4.68 -5.08 8.89
C GLN A 48 5.61 -3.89 9.16
N GLN A 49 5.35 -2.72 8.58
CA GLN A 49 6.12 -1.51 8.88
C GLN A 49 5.99 -1.09 10.35
N ARG A 50 4.75 -1.06 10.89
CA ARG A 50 4.51 -0.76 12.31
C ARG A 50 5.21 -1.74 13.24
N ALA A 51 5.29 -3.01 12.85
CA ALA A 51 5.97 -4.06 13.61
C ALA A 51 7.50 -4.09 13.39
N GLY A 52 8.05 -3.25 12.49
CA GLY A 52 9.46 -3.29 12.10
C GLY A 52 9.87 -4.53 11.29
N GLY A 53 8.92 -5.27 10.73
CA GLY A 53 9.15 -6.48 9.94
C GLY A 53 9.49 -6.22 8.47
N ALA A 54 9.15 -5.05 7.93
CA ALA A 54 9.45 -4.67 6.55
C ALA A 54 9.71 -3.16 6.42
N PHE A 55 10.52 -2.77 5.43
CA PHE A 55 10.77 -1.37 5.04
C PHE A 55 11.12 -0.43 6.22
N VAL A 56 11.94 -0.91 7.16
CA VAL A 56 12.35 -0.14 8.34
C VAL A 56 13.07 1.15 7.92
N GLY A 57 12.60 2.28 8.45
CA GLY A 57 13.13 3.61 8.15
C GLY A 57 12.67 4.19 6.79
N PHE A 58 11.78 3.50 6.07
CA PHE A 58 11.08 4.09 4.93
C PHE A 58 9.78 4.74 5.39
N SER A 59 9.39 5.79 4.70
CA SER A 59 8.12 6.51 4.79
C SER A 59 7.30 6.25 3.52
N GLU A 60 5.99 6.43 3.65
CA GLU A 60 5.02 6.35 2.56
C GLU A 60 4.05 7.53 2.69
N ALA A 61 3.56 8.02 1.54
CA ALA A 61 2.65 9.15 1.48
C ALA A 61 1.29 8.75 2.05
N HIS A 62 0.50 9.72 2.51
CA HIS A 62 -0.84 9.43 2.99
C HIS A 62 -1.73 8.88 1.85
N ILE A 63 -2.14 7.60 1.98
CA ILE A 63 -3.03 6.95 1.02
C ILE A 63 -4.47 7.44 1.24
N SER A 64 -4.94 8.25 0.29
CA SER A 64 -6.28 8.85 0.27
C SER A 64 -7.11 8.45 -0.96
N PHE A 65 -6.71 7.38 -1.64
CA PHE A 65 -7.29 6.85 -2.87
C PHE A 65 -7.75 5.40 -2.67
N PRO A 66 -8.63 4.85 -3.54
CA PRO A 66 -9.12 3.47 -3.41
C PRO A 66 -8.02 2.43 -3.70
N PRO A 67 -8.18 1.17 -3.25
CA PRO A 67 -7.24 0.09 -3.58
C PRO A 67 -6.99 -0.06 -5.08
N THR A 68 -5.75 -0.39 -5.46
CA THR A 68 -5.31 -0.46 -6.87
C THR A 68 -5.50 -1.83 -7.51
N TYR A 69 -5.71 -2.87 -6.70
CA TYR A 69 -5.87 -4.24 -7.15
C TYR A 69 -7.14 -4.86 -6.55
N LYS A 70 -7.93 -5.68 -7.24
CA LYS A 70 -7.90 -6.02 -8.68
C LYS A 70 -9.16 -5.50 -9.35
N TYR A 71 -9.01 -4.92 -10.54
CA TYR A 71 -10.11 -4.45 -11.36
C TYR A 71 -10.39 -5.39 -12.54
N ASP A 72 -11.63 -5.37 -13.04
CA ASP A 72 -11.99 -5.96 -14.32
C ASP A 72 -11.41 -5.10 -15.45
N ALA A 73 -10.82 -5.74 -16.46
CA ALA A 73 -10.09 -5.06 -17.52
C ALA A 73 -10.98 -4.06 -18.27
N GLY A 74 -10.49 -2.82 -18.43
CA GLY A 74 -11.21 -1.74 -19.10
C GLY A 74 -12.32 -1.09 -18.27
N THR A 75 -12.41 -1.39 -16.97
CA THR A 75 -13.44 -0.82 -16.08
C THR A 75 -12.83 -0.32 -14.76
N SER A 76 -13.62 0.44 -14.01
CA SER A 76 -13.34 0.78 -12.60
C SER A 76 -14.07 -0.15 -11.62
N ASN A 77 -14.58 -1.29 -12.09
CA ASN A 77 -15.21 -2.29 -11.25
C ASN A 77 -14.16 -3.23 -10.67
N PHE A 78 -14.26 -3.51 -9.37
CA PHE A 78 -13.42 -4.53 -8.74
C PHE A 78 -13.80 -5.94 -9.22
N ASP A 79 -12.81 -6.82 -9.25
CA ASP A 79 -12.86 -8.19 -9.77
C ASP A 79 -14.21 -8.86 -9.51
N SER A 80 -14.96 -9.03 -10.60
CA SER A 80 -16.30 -9.68 -10.62
C SER A 80 -16.22 -11.16 -11.01
N SER A 81 -15.02 -11.67 -11.29
CA SER A 81 -14.81 -13.10 -11.55
C SER A 81 -15.15 -13.95 -10.32
N GLU A 82 -15.31 -15.26 -10.51
CA GLU A 82 -15.58 -16.23 -9.43
C GLU A 82 -14.55 -16.17 -8.29
N LYS A 83 -13.33 -15.68 -8.55
CA LYS A 83 -12.28 -15.53 -7.54
C LYS A 83 -12.55 -14.38 -6.57
N GLN A 84 -13.32 -13.37 -7.02
CA GLN A 84 -13.66 -12.15 -6.29
C GLN A 84 -12.51 -11.66 -5.41
N ARG A 85 -11.35 -11.33 -6.00
CA ARG A 85 -10.18 -10.92 -5.21
C ARG A 85 -10.54 -9.75 -4.29
N VAL A 86 -10.05 -9.83 -3.05
CA VAL A 86 -10.22 -8.74 -2.07
C VAL A 86 -9.47 -7.50 -2.58
N PRO A 87 -10.12 -6.33 -2.65
CA PRO A 87 -9.44 -5.09 -3.00
C PRO A 87 -8.21 -4.85 -2.09
N SER A 88 -7.06 -4.48 -2.65
CA SER A 88 -5.79 -4.32 -1.92
C SER A 88 -4.87 -3.26 -2.53
N TYR A 89 -3.99 -2.68 -1.71
CA TYR A 89 -2.95 -1.74 -2.13
C TYR A 89 -1.66 -2.49 -2.47
N CYS A 90 -1.64 -3.12 -3.65
CA CYS A 90 -0.48 -3.88 -4.12
C CYS A 90 0.62 -2.96 -4.64
N ASP A 91 0.26 -1.87 -5.30
CA ASP A 91 1.19 -0.91 -5.90
C ASP A 91 1.56 0.18 -4.89
N ARG A 92 2.84 0.25 -4.49
CA ARG A 92 3.30 1.13 -3.40
C ARG A 92 4.53 1.93 -3.81
N VAL A 93 4.69 3.10 -3.19
CA VAL A 93 5.86 3.97 -3.37
C VAL A 93 6.34 4.41 -1.99
N LEU A 94 7.58 4.04 -1.66
CA LEU A 94 8.20 4.33 -0.38
C LEU A 94 9.50 5.08 -0.59
N TRP A 95 9.88 5.92 0.37
CA TRP A 95 11.17 6.60 0.37
C TRP A 95 11.84 6.57 1.73
N ARG A 96 13.17 6.65 1.73
CA ARG A 96 13.99 6.81 2.93
C ARG A 96 15.03 7.88 2.68
N GLN A 97 15.23 8.76 3.65
CA GLN A 97 16.23 9.82 3.60
C GLN A 97 17.20 9.70 4.78
N LEU A 98 18.50 9.84 4.53
CA LEU A 98 19.53 9.84 5.58
C LEU A 98 19.68 11.19 6.27
N ARG A 99 19.34 12.28 5.58
CA ARG A 99 19.43 13.65 6.08
C ARG A 99 18.02 14.18 6.34
N ALA A 100 17.83 14.79 7.50
CA ALA A 100 16.59 15.51 7.85
C ALA A 100 16.50 16.80 7.01
N GLY A 101 16.08 16.66 5.75
CA GLY A 101 15.59 17.73 4.90
C GLY A 101 14.24 17.26 4.38
N SER A 102 13.19 18.03 4.65
CA SER A 102 11.79 17.68 4.38
C SER A 102 11.56 17.35 2.90
N ALA A 103 11.60 16.07 2.52
CA ALA A 103 10.83 15.65 1.37
C ALA A 103 9.37 15.58 1.81
N GLU A 104 8.62 16.60 1.42
CA GLU A 104 7.17 16.55 1.46
C GLU A 104 6.69 15.91 0.16
N CYS A 105 5.80 14.93 0.29
CA CYS A 105 5.10 14.26 -0.80
C CYS A 105 3.63 14.68 -0.83
#